data_AF-A0A837AF10-F1
#
_entry.id   AF-A0A837AF10-F1
#
_cell.length_a   1.000
_cell.length_b   1.000
_cell.length_c   1.000
_cell.angle_alpha   90.00
_cell.angle_beta   90.00
_cell.angle_gamma   90.00
#
_symmetry.space_group_name_H-M   'P 1'
#
loop_
_entity.id
_entity.type
_entity.pdbx_description
1 polymer ?
#
loop_
_entity_poly.entity_id
_entity_poly.type
_entity_poly.pdbx_seq_one_letter_code
_entity_poly.pdbx_strand_id
1 'polypeptide(L)' 'MKKWAMVLSAVTLAFASHQAVAKGDTAYLYTWSEYVPEGLLDDFTKQTGLKVIVSSLESIETMYAKLKTMGMM' A
#
# COMPACT_ATOMS: atom_id res chain seq x y z
N MET A 1 2.44 10.21 41.96
CA MET A 1 2.35 11.10 40.79
C MET A 1 3.21 10.63 39.60
N LYS A 2 4.47 10.18 39.80
CA LYS A 2 5.35 9.69 38.70
C LYS A 2 4.84 8.46 37.92
N LYS A 3 4.21 7.48 38.60
CA LYS A 3 3.65 6.28 37.94
C LYS A 3 2.49 6.57 36.99
N TRP A 4 1.73 7.63 37.27
CA TRP A 4 0.58 8.04 36.45
C TRP A 4 1.03 8.82 35.21
N ALA A 5 2.08 9.64 35.35
CA ALA A 5 2.73 10.28 34.20
C ALA A 5 3.33 9.25 33.23
N MET A 6 3.91 8.16 33.75
CA MET A 6 4.50 7.09 32.92
C MET A 6 3.44 6.30 32.14
N VAL A 7 2.27 6.05 32.73
CA VAL A 7 1.13 5.41 32.03
C VAL A 7 0.56 6.33 30.95
N LEU A 8 0.45 7.63 31.21
CA LEU A 8 -0.06 8.59 30.24
C LEU A 8 0.88 8.78 29.03
N SER A 9 2.20 8.73 29.26
CA SER A 9 3.20 8.75 28.18
C SER A 9 3.23 7.45 27.37
N ALA A 10 2.96 6.29 27.98
CA ALA A 10 2.90 5.03 27.25
C ALA A 10 1.65 4.93 26.34
N VAL A 11 0.51 5.50 26.77
CA VAL A 11 -0.73 5.53 25.98
C VAL A 11 -0.60 6.43 24.76
N THR A 12 0.10 7.56 24.87
CA THR A 12 0.28 8.50 23.74
C THR A 12 1.19 7.94 22.64
N LEU A 13 2.18 7.10 22.98
CA LEU A 13 3.03 6.40 22.00
C LEU A 13 2.29 5.27 21.26
N ALA A 14 1.30 4.62 21.90
CA ALA A 14 0.53 3.56 21.27
C ALA A 14 -0.46 4.05 20.19
N PHE A 15 -0.88 5.33 20.25
CA PHE A 15 -1.76 5.95 19.26
C PHE A 15 -1.02 6.71 18.16
N ALA A 16 0.31 6.80 18.23
CA ALA A 16 1.15 7.44 17.22
C ALA A 16 1.56 6.49 16.08
N SER A 17 0.86 5.37 15.90
CA SER A 17 0.91 4.60 14.66
C SER A 17 0.33 5.45 13.54
N HIS A 18 1.21 6.19 12.88
CA HIS A 18 0.93 6.98 11.70
C HIS A 18 0.42 6.03 10.61
N GLN A 19 -0.89 5.80 10.57
CA GLN A 19 -1.52 5.09 9.48
C GLN A 19 -1.20 5.89 8.22
N ALA A 20 -0.50 5.28 7.27
CA ALA A 20 -0.18 5.91 6.00
C ALA A 20 -1.49 6.13 5.23
N VAL A 21 -2.10 7.30 5.43
CA VAL A 21 -3.26 7.73 4.64
C VAL A 21 -2.72 8.14 3.28
N ALA A 22 -2.89 7.27 2.28
CA ALA A 22 -2.53 7.60 0.91
C ALA A 22 -3.38 8.77 0.40
N LYS A 23 -2.75 9.68 -0.35
CA LYS A 23 -3.36 10.91 -0.87
C LYS A 23 -4.31 10.67 -2.07
N GLY A 24 -4.74 9.43 -2.29
CA GLY A 24 -5.63 9.05 -3.39
C GLY A 24 -6.29 7.71 -3.13
N ASP A 25 -7.50 7.53 -3.65
CA ASP A 25 -8.36 6.38 -3.31
C ASP A 25 -7.96 5.08 -4.03
N THR A 26 -7.05 5.15 -5.00
CA THR A 26 -6.73 4.04 -5.91
C THR A 26 -5.24 3.94 -6.20
N ALA A 27 -4.68 2.75 -6.02
CA ALA A 27 -3.36 2.34 -6.47
C ALA A 27 -3.45 1.49 -7.75
N TYR A 28 -2.52 1.67 -8.68
CA TYR A 28 -2.41 0.87 -9.90
C TYR A 28 -1.22 -0.08 -9.77
N LEU A 29 -1.49 -1.38 -9.77
CA LEU A 29 -0.49 -2.44 -9.68
C LEU A 29 -0.27 -3.08 -11.05
N TYR A 30 0.94 -2.92 -11.59
CA TYR A 30 1.40 -3.63 -12.78
C TYR A 30 2.24 -4.82 -12.33
N THR A 31 1.80 -6.03 -12.61
CA THR A 31 2.44 -7.27 -12.14
C THR A 31 2.25 -8.39 -13.15
N TRP A 32 2.72 -9.59 -12.80
CA TRP A 32 2.64 -10.80 -13.60
C TRP A 32 1.51 -11.70 -13.15
N SER A 33 1.04 -12.57 -14.03
CA SER A 33 0.11 -13.64 -13.67
C SER A 33 0.71 -14.52 -12.57
N GLU A 34 -0.12 -14.97 -11.64
CA GLU A 34 0.24 -15.85 -10.50
C GLU A 34 1.11 -15.22 -9.40
N TYR A 35 1.55 -13.95 -9.55
CA TYR A 35 2.39 -13.28 -8.55
C TYR A 35 1.60 -12.65 -7.40
N VAL A 36 0.27 -12.58 -7.52
CA VAL A 36 -0.63 -12.05 -6.50
C VAL A 36 -1.46 -13.21 -5.95
N PRO A 37 -1.19 -13.65 -4.71
CA PRO A 37 -2.00 -14.65 -4.02
C PRO A 37 -3.45 -14.18 -3.88
N GLU A 38 -4.37 -15.13 -3.89
CA GLU A 38 -5.80 -14.87 -3.64
C GLU A 38 -5.98 -14.23 -2.25
N GLY A 39 -6.87 -13.23 -2.16
CA GLY A 39 -7.17 -12.52 -0.91
C GLY A 39 -6.15 -11.47 -0.45
N LEU A 40 -4.91 -11.45 -0.98
CA LEU A 40 -3.88 -10.49 -0.56
C LEU A 40 -4.33 -9.03 -0.75
N LEU A 41 -4.92 -8.72 -1.90
CA LEU A 41 -5.37 -7.35 -2.21
C LEU A 41 -6.62 -6.96 -1.43
N ASP A 42 -7.46 -7.93 -1.04
CA ASP A 42 -8.62 -7.68 -0.20
C ASP A 42 -8.17 -7.26 1.20
N ASP A 43 -7.19 -7.97 1.76
CA ASP A 43 -6.65 -7.64 3.08
C ASP A 43 -5.87 -6.33 3.05
N PHE A 44 -5.11 -6.05 1.98
CA PHE A 44 -4.49 -4.75 1.76
C PHE A 44 -5.54 -3.62 1.72
N THR A 45 -6.63 -3.81 0.97
CA THR A 45 -7.72 -2.84 0.85
C THR A 45 -8.41 -2.61 2.19
N LYS A 46 -8.69 -3.67 2.96
CA LYS A 46 -9.29 -3.56 4.30
C LYS A 46 -8.41 -2.79 5.28
N GLN A 47 -7.10 -2.98 5.22
CA GLN A 47 -6.16 -2.34 6.15
C GLN A 47 -5.90 -0.87 5.83
N THR A 48 -5.85 -0.53 4.54
CA THR A 48 -5.40 0.79 4.07
C THR A 48 -6.54 1.68 3.56
N GLY A 49 -7.69 1.09 3.23
CA GLY A 49 -8.78 1.76 2.53
C GLY A 49 -8.52 2.01 1.04
N LEU A 50 -7.37 1.59 0.50
CA LEU A 50 -6.99 1.82 -0.88
C LEU A 50 -7.56 0.76 -1.81
N LYS A 51 -8.21 1.19 -2.89
CA LYS A 51 -8.56 0.30 -4.00
C LYS A 51 -7.32 -0.03 -4.82
N VAL A 52 -7.18 -1.26 -5.27
CA VAL A 52 -6.08 -1.68 -6.14
C VAL A 52 -6.62 -2.10 -7.50
N ILE A 53 -6.16 -1.47 -8.57
CA ILE A 53 -6.43 -1.88 -9.95
C ILE A 53 -5.22 -2.67 -10.45
N VAL A 54 -5.42 -3.95 -10.73
CA VAL A 54 -4.37 -4.85 -11.23
C VAL A 54 -4.37 -4.88 -12.75
N SER A 55 -3.21 -4.69 -13.34
CA SER A 55 -2.94 -4.96 -14.74
C SER A 55 -1.88 -6.04 -14.83
N SER A 56 -2.26 -7.22 -15.29
CA SER A 56 -1.28 -8.28 -15.59
C SER A 56 -0.52 -7.92 -16.88
N LEU A 57 0.79 -8.03 -16.84
CA LEU A 57 1.68 -7.83 -17.98
C LEU A 57 2.23 -9.18 -18.43
N GLU A 58 2.34 -9.35 -19.75
CA GLU A 58 2.79 -10.60 -20.36
C GLU A 58 4.31 -10.70 -20.50
N SER A 59 5.03 -9.57 -20.52
CA SER A 59 6.50 -9.53 -20.63
C SER A 59 7.13 -8.26 -20.02
N ILE A 60 8.43 -8.33 -19.70
CA ILE A 60 9.23 -7.20 -19.16
C ILE A 60 9.33 -6.14 -20.24
N GLU A 61 9.44 -6.56 -21.50
CA GLU A 61 9.49 -5.66 -22.66
C GLU A 61 8.19 -4.85 -22.78
N THR A 62 7.04 -5.49 -22.52
CA THR A 62 5.73 -4.82 -22.50
C THR A 62 5.65 -3.78 -21.38
N MET A 63 6.17 -4.12 -20.19
CA MET A 63 6.29 -3.18 -19.08
C MET A 63 7.20 -1.99 -19.45
N TYR A 64 8.37 -2.29 -19.99
CA TYR A 64 9.37 -1.30 -20.37
C TYR A 64 8.82 -0.34 -21.44
N ALA A 65 8.16 -0.86 -22.47
CA ALA A 65 7.53 -0.05 -23.50
C ALA A 65 6.46 0.89 -22.90
N LYS A 66 5.59 0.40 -22.01
CA LYS A 66 4.58 1.24 -21.33
C LYS A 66 5.20 2.36 -20.51
N LEU A 67 6.21 2.07 -19.71
CA LEU A 67 6.87 3.07 -18.88
C LEU A 67 7.54 4.15 -19.74
N LYS A 68 8.16 3.76 -20.85
CA LYS A 68 8.79 4.68 -21.81
C LYS A 68 7.77 5.55 -22.53
N THR A 69 6.63 5.01 -22.95
CA THR A 69 5.57 5.80 -23.61
C THR A 69 4.87 6.76 -22.66
N MET A 70 4.80 6.43 -21.37
CA MET A 70 4.28 7.32 -20.33
C MET A 70 5.28 8.39 -19.87
N GLY A 71 6.52 8.40 -20.39
CA GLY A 71 7.56 9.36 -20.02
C GLY A 71 8.08 9.18 -18.59
N MET A 72 7.95 7.97 -18.02
CA MET A 72 8.43 7.63 -16.67
C MET A 72 9.86 7.05 -16.66
N MET A 73 10.46 6.89 -17.83
CA MET A 73 11.87 6.55 -18.06
C MET A 73 12.47 7.57 -19.01
#